data_AF-A0A947V670-F1
#
_entry.id   AF-A0A947V670-F1
#
_cell.length_a   1.000
_cell.length_b   1.000
_cell.length_c   1.000
_cell.angle_alpha   90.00
_cell.angle_beta   90.00
_cell.angle_gamma   90.00
#
_symmetry.space_group_name_H-M   'P 1'
#
loop_
_entity.id
_entity.type
_entity.pdbx_description
1 polymer ?
#
loop_
_entity_poly.entity_id
_entity_poly.type
_entity_poly.pdbx_seq_one_letter_code
_entity_poly.pdbx_strand_id
1 'polypeptide(L)'
;MPRIRKPEIDFSDECMEAYDRLVALAHELSAMLTGDALEPETGECRTSRSRAIMMAMVYFLLRADPHDVQALFFSEKSLNQLTRRPAPPMEEPLLSRML
;
A
#
# COMPACT_ATOMS: atom_id res chain seq x y z
N MET A 1 21.88 -23.60 24.11
CA MET A 1 20.41 -23.40 23.99
C MET A 1 19.97 -23.99 22.65
N PRO A 2 19.05 -24.98 22.62
CA PRO A 2 18.55 -25.49 21.35
C PRO A 2 17.70 -24.40 20.68
N ARG A 3 18.01 -24.09 19.42
CA ARG A 3 17.17 -23.20 18.59
C ARG A 3 15.81 -23.90 18.42
N ILE A 4 14.78 -23.37 19.05
CA ILE A 4 13.40 -23.77 18.78
C ILE A 4 13.14 -23.43 17.31
N ARG A 5 13.00 -24.46 16.45
CA ARG A 5 12.55 -24.25 15.07
C ARG A 5 11.14 -23.70 15.17
N LYS A 6 10.94 -22.45 14.73
CA LYS A 6 9.60 -21.91 14.58
C LYS A 6 8.84 -22.83 13.62
N PRO A 7 7.55 -23.13 13.88
CA PRO A 7 6.74 -23.84 12.90
C PRO A 7 6.80 -23.05 11.59
N GLU A 8 7.22 -23.71 10.52
CA GLU A 8 7.02 -23.19 9.17
C GLU A 8 5.51 -23.08 8.98
N ILE A 9 5.02 -21.86 8.86
CA ILE A 9 3.63 -21.60 8.52
C ILE A 9 3.54 -21.88 7.04
N ASP A 10 2.90 -22.99 6.69
CA ASP A 10 2.62 -23.34 5.30
C ASP A 10 1.38 -22.56 4.88
N PHE A 11 1.56 -21.57 4.01
CA PHE A 11 0.48 -20.77 3.47
C PHE A 11 -0.13 -21.51 2.28
N SER A 12 -1.46 -21.48 2.16
CA SER A 12 -2.11 -22.01 0.95
C SER A 12 -1.72 -21.17 -0.28
N ASP A 13 -1.76 -21.78 -1.45
CA ASP A 13 -1.53 -21.09 -2.73
C ASP A 13 -2.43 -19.85 -2.88
N GLU A 14 -3.70 -19.96 -2.47
CA GLU A 14 -4.65 -18.84 -2.46
C GLU A 14 -4.19 -17.68 -1.57
N CYS A 15 -3.59 -17.98 -0.41
CA CYS A 15 -3.06 -16.97 0.49
C CYS A 15 -1.83 -16.28 -0.11
N MET A 16 -0.96 -17.04 -0.78
CA MET A 16 0.21 -16.48 -1.47
C MET A 16 -0.20 -15.57 -2.63
N GLU A 17 -1.14 -16.00 -3.46
CA GLU A 17 -1.66 -15.16 -4.55
C GLU A 17 -2.34 -13.89 -4.02
N ALA A 18 -3.09 -13.98 -2.92
CA ALA A 18 -3.70 -12.82 -2.29
C ALA A 18 -2.64 -11.83 -1.76
N TYR A 19 -1.56 -12.37 -1.19
CA TYR A 19 -0.43 -11.57 -0.74
C TYR A 19 0.30 -10.89 -1.90
N ASP A 20 0.54 -11.59 -3.00
CA ASP A 20 1.18 -11.02 -4.19
C ASP A 20 0.35 -9.88 -4.80
N ARG A 21 -0.97 -10.06 -4.90
CA ARG A 21 -1.90 -8.99 -5.33
C ARG A 21 -1.84 -7.78 -4.40
N LEU A 22 -1.75 -8.01 -3.10
CA LEU A 22 -1.64 -6.93 -2.11
C LEU A 22 -0.33 -6.16 -2.28
N VAL A 23 0.79 -6.86 -2.44
CA VAL A 23 2.11 -6.24 -2.62
C VAL A 23 2.17 -5.43 -3.90
N ALA A 24 1.63 -5.96 -5.01
CA ALA A 24 1.53 -5.23 -6.28
C ALA A 24 0.73 -3.93 -6.12
N LEU A 25 -0.43 -3.99 -5.47
CA LEU A 25 -1.24 -2.80 -5.20
C LEU A 25 -0.51 -1.77 -4.32
N ALA A 26 0.24 -2.22 -3.31
CA ALA A 26 1.02 -1.34 -2.46
C ALA A 26 2.16 -0.65 -3.24
N HIS A 27 2.75 -1.31 -4.23
CA HIS A 27 3.69 -0.69 -5.16
C HIS A 27 3.02 0.42 -5.99
N GLU A 28 1.87 0.14 -6.61
CA GLU A 28 1.13 1.12 -7.39
C GLU A 28 0.74 2.35 -6.57
N LEU A 29 0.17 2.13 -5.38
CA LEU A 29 -0.28 3.22 -4.50
C LEU A 29 0.87 4.06 -3.99
N SER A 30 1.98 3.44 -3.57
CA SER A 30 3.13 4.18 -3.09
C SER A 30 3.78 5.00 -4.20
N ALA A 31 3.90 4.47 -5.41
CA ALA A 31 4.40 5.20 -6.58
C ALA A 31 3.48 6.39 -6.93
N MET A 32 2.17 6.19 -6.90
CA MET A 32 1.19 7.26 -7.10
C MET A 32 1.32 8.37 -6.05
N LEU A 33 1.49 8.03 -4.77
CA LEU A 33 1.61 8.99 -3.68
C LEU A 33 2.89 9.83 -3.75
N THR A 34 3.97 9.28 -4.30
CA THR A 34 5.25 9.98 -4.43
C THR A 34 5.44 10.64 -5.78
N GLY A 35 4.57 10.38 -6.76
CA GLY A 35 4.73 10.80 -8.14
C GLY A 35 5.84 10.04 -8.88
N ASP A 36 6.16 8.82 -8.44
CA ASP A 36 7.18 7.99 -9.08
C ASP A 36 6.56 7.06 -10.14
N ALA A 37 7.38 6.63 -11.09
CA ALA A 37 7.04 5.55 -12.00
C ALA A 37 7.41 4.18 -11.39
N LEU A 38 6.63 3.17 -11.76
CA LEU A 38 6.99 1.77 -11.55
C LEU A 38 8.04 1.32 -12.57
N GLU A 39 8.84 0.33 -12.19
CA GLU A 39 9.74 -0.38 -13.10
C GLU A 39 8.90 -1.19 -14.10
N PRO A 40 9.04 -0.97 -15.42
CA PRO A 40 8.16 -1.62 -16.41
C PRO A 40 8.27 -3.15 -16.44
N GLU A 41 9.43 -3.70 -16.07
CA GLU A 41 9.69 -5.14 -16.12
C GLU A 41 9.12 -5.89 -14.91
N THR A 42 9.13 -5.27 -13.73
CA THR A 42 8.76 -5.93 -12.47
C THR A 42 7.48 -5.39 -11.83
N GLY A 43 7.02 -4.20 -12.24
CA GLY A 43 5.93 -3.49 -11.60
C GLY A 43 6.27 -2.93 -10.22
N GLU A 44 7.56 -2.92 -9.83
CA GLU A 44 7.99 -2.48 -8.51
C GLU A 44 8.28 -0.97 -8.47
N CYS A 45 8.24 -0.40 -7.27
CA CYS A 45 8.70 0.96 -7.05
C CYS A 45 10.20 1.11 -7.36
N ARG A 46 10.56 2.15 -8.09
CA ARG A 46 11.95 2.43 -8.45
C ARG A 46 12.77 3.07 -7.33
N THR A 47 12.18 3.99 -6.57
CA THR A 47 12.92 4.78 -5.57
C THR A 47 12.84 4.16 -4.17
N SER A 48 13.85 4.42 -3.35
CA SER A 48 13.88 3.99 -1.95
C SER A 48 12.73 4.59 -1.13
N ARG A 49 12.28 5.81 -1.46
CA ARG A 49 11.17 6.48 -0.80
C ARG A 49 9.86 5.72 -1.00
N SER A 50 9.57 5.35 -2.23
CA SER A 50 8.34 4.63 -2.60
C SER A 50 8.34 3.21 -2.07
N ARG A 51 9.50 2.54 -2.11
CA ARG A 51 9.67 1.24 -1.46
C ARG A 51 9.43 1.31 0.05
N ALA A 52 9.90 2.35 0.73
CA ALA A 52 9.67 2.51 2.16
C ALA A 52 8.17 2.70 2.50
N ILE A 53 7.45 3.47 1.68
CA ILE A 53 6.00 3.66 1.84
C ILE A 53 5.24 2.36 1.57
N MET A 54 5.56 1.66 0.48
CA MET A 54 5.00 0.34 0.16
C MET A 54 5.19 -0.62 1.35
N MET A 55 6.41 -0.73 1.87
CA MET A 55 6.72 -1.60 3.01
C MET A 55 5.93 -1.21 4.26
N ALA A 56 5.75 0.08 4.51
CA ALA A 56 4.94 0.56 5.64
C ALA A 56 3.45 0.18 5.48
N MET A 57 2.90 0.27 4.27
CA MET A 57 1.52 -0.16 3.98
C MET A 57 1.33 -1.66 4.20
N VAL A 58 2.21 -2.49 3.64
CA VAL A 58 2.16 -3.94 3.80
C VAL A 58 2.32 -4.32 5.28
N TYR A 59 3.30 -3.72 5.97
CA TYR A 59 3.50 -3.94 7.40
C TYR A 59 2.26 -3.56 8.23
N PHE A 60 1.64 -2.41 7.93
CA PHE A 60 0.43 -1.97 8.60
C PHE A 60 -0.71 -2.98 8.40
N LEU A 61 -0.95 -3.44 7.18
CA LEU A 61 -2.03 -4.38 6.87
C LEU A 61 -1.81 -5.76 7.50
N LEU A 62 -0.58 -6.27 7.49
CA LEU A 62 -0.24 -7.55 8.14
C LEU A 62 -0.33 -7.50 9.66
N ARG A 63 -0.30 -6.30 10.25
CA ARG A 63 -0.39 -6.07 11.70
C ARG A 63 -1.77 -5.58 12.14
N ALA A 64 -2.61 -5.15 11.22
CA ALA A 64 -3.96 -4.71 11.49
C ALA A 64 -4.77 -5.89 12.02
N ASP A 65 -5.59 -5.64 13.05
CA ASP A 65 -6.53 -6.63 13.51
C ASP A 65 -7.54 -6.90 12.37
N PRO A 66 -7.81 -8.16 11.99
CA PRO A 66 -8.80 -8.49 10.97
C PRO A 66 -10.16 -7.85 11.24
N HIS A 67 -10.55 -7.67 12.51
CA HIS A 67 -11.79 -6.98 12.89
C HIS A 67 -11.73 -5.48 12.61
N ASP A 68 -10.58 -4.83 12.76
CA ASP A 68 -10.40 -3.42 12.41
C ASP A 68 -10.47 -3.23 10.89
N VAL A 69 -9.86 -4.15 10.14
CA VAL A 69 -9.93 -4.16 8.67
C VAL A 69 -11.37 -4.36 8.21
N GLN A 70 -12.09 -5.33 8.77
CA GLN A 70 -13.52 -5.52 8.48
C GLN A 70 -14.34 -4.29 8.86
N ALA A 71 -14.10 -3.69 10.04
CA ALA A 71 -14.80 -2.49 10.45
C ALA A 71 -14.59 -1.34 9.45
N LEU A 72 -13.37 -1.16 8.93
CA LEU A 72 -13.08 -0.18 7.88
C LEU A 72 -13.91 -0.44 6.62
N PHE A 73 -13.99 -1.68 6.14
CA PHE A 73 -14.79 -2.04 4.95
C PHE A 73 -16.31 -1.92 5.17
N PHE A 74 -16.82 -2.33 6.33
CA PHE A 74 -18.24 -2.16 6.67
C PHE A 74 -18.60 -0.70 7.02
N SER A 75 -17.59 0.14 7.26
CA SER A 75 -17.75 1.57 7.48
C SER A 75 -17.87 2.40 6.20
N GLU A 76 -18.18 1.82 5.04
CA GLU A 76 -18.50 2.55 3.80
C GLU A 76 -19.53 3.69 4.00
N LYS A 77 -20.41 3.59 5.01
CA LYS A 77 -21.31 4.69 5.41
C LYS A 77 -20.63 5.78 6.26
N SER A 78 -19.55 5.48 6.97
CA SER A 78 -18.78 6.38 7.84
C SER A 78 -17.62 7.11 7.13
N LEU A 79 -17.03 6.55 6.07
CA LEU A 79 -15.99 7.24 5.30
C LEU A 79 -16.53 8.52 4.61
N ASN A 80 -17.82 8.56 4.31
CA ASN A 80 -18.54 9.77 3.86
C ASN A 80 -18.75 10.81 4.97
N GLN A 81 -18.46 10.50 6.24
CA GLN A 81 -18.57 11.39 7.39
C GLN A 81 -17.21 11.93 7.88
N LEU A 82 -16.11 11.54 7.24
CA LEU A 82 -14.81 12.16 7.50
C LEU A 82 -14.87 13.62 7.06
N THR A 83 -14.78 14.56 8.01
CA THR A 83 -14.77 16.01 7.77
C THR A 83 -13.60 16.48 6.91
N ARG A 84 -12.60 15.62 6.67
CA ARG A 84 -11.44 15.92 5.84
C ARG A 84 -11.27 14.82 4.78
N ARG A 85 -11.55 15.18 3.52
CA ARG A 85 -11.12 14.39 2.36
C ARG A 85 -9.60 14.55 2.18
N PRO A 86 -8.87 13.53 1.70
CA PRO A 86 -7.48 13.69 1.27
C PRO A 86 -7.39 14.85 0.28
N ALA A 87 -6.38 15.71 0.43
CA ALA A 87 -6.15 16.77 -0.54
C ALA A 87 -5.93 16.12 -1.92
N PRO A 88 -6.58 16.62 -2.99
CA PRO A 88 -6.26 16.14 -4.34
C PRO A 88 -4.75 16.33 -4.60
N PRO A 89 -4.13 15.47 -5.42
CA PRO A 89 -2.74 15.65 -5.80
C PRO A 89 -2.56 17.07 -6.33
N MET A 90 -1.55 17.79 -5.84
CA MET A 90 -1.26 19.13 -6.35
C MET A 90 -0.86 18.99 -7.82
N GLU A 91 -1.74 19.41 -8.73
CA GLU A 91 -1.34 19.70 -10.09
C GLU A 91 -0.27 20.80 -10.02
N GLU A 92 0.92 20.53 -10.56
CA GLU A 92 1.98 21.53 -10.66
C GLU A 92 1.42 22.81 -11.30
N PRO A 93 1.78 24.01 -10.80
CA PRO A 93 1.34 25.23 -11.43
C PRO A 93 1.94 25.33 -12.82
N LEU A 94 1.08 25.51 -13.82
CA LEU A 94 1.37 25.88 -15.20
C LEU A 94 2.39 27.04 -15.26
N LEU A 95 3.69 26.71 -15.25
CA LEU A 95 4.81 27.60 -15.58
C LEU A 95 4.94 27.78 -17.11
N SER A 96 3.81 27.92 -17.80
CA SER A 96 3.75 28.07 -19.27
C SER A 96 2.80 29.17 -19.75
N ARG A 97 2.45 30.13 -18.88
CA ARG A 97 1.68 31.33 -19.31
C ARG A 97 2.37 32.68 -19.10
N MET A 98 3.68 32.69 -18.88
CA MET A 98 4.45 33.94 -18.94
C MET A 98 5.81 33.71 -19.63
N LEU A 99 5.77 33.43 -20.93
CA LEU A 99 6.69 33.96 -21.94
C LEU A 99 5.97 33.97 -23.30
#